data_AF-A0A2N3TBT7-F1
#
_entry.id   AF-A0A2N3TBT7-F1
#
_cell.length_a   1.000
_cell.length_b   1.000
_cell.length_c   1.000
_cell.angle_alpha   90.00
_cell.angle_beta   90.00
_cell.angle_gamma   90.00
#
_symmetry.space_group_name_H-M   'P 1'
#
loop_
_entity.id
_entity.type
_entity.pdbx_description
1 polymer ?
#
loop_
_entity_poly.entity_id
_entity_poly.type
_entity_poly.pdbx_seq_one_letter_code
_entity_poly.pdbx_strand_id
1 'polypeptide(L)'
;MHPKIEILFNTTKTKSLNNTEDIKLLINHLYNLGASMTEAWIVLYKGYKIDEFEAEEILLDSNLWKNESHTFRMHQVALYLKDDFGETDSADL
;
A
#
# COMPACT_ATOMS: atom_id res chain seq x y z
N MET A 1 -7.76 -9.41 3.53
CA MET A 1 -6.37 -9.13 3.09
C MET A 1 -5.99 -10.09 1.97
N HIS A 2 -5.67 -9.56 0.79
CA HIS A 2 -5.29 -10.36 -0.38
C HIS A 2 -3.98 -11.13 -0.12
N PRO A 3 -3.83 -12.40 -0.56
CA PRO A 3 -2.68 -13.25 -0.19
C PRO A 3 -1.32 -12.65 -0.52
N LYS A 4 -1.21 -11.93 -1.65
CA LYS A 4 0.03 -11.25 -2.04
C LYS A 4 0.41 -10.10 -1.08
N ILE A 5 -0.57 -9.32 -0.61
CA ILE A 5 -0.34 -8.24 0.35
C ILE A 5 0.06 -8.82 1.70
N GLU A 6 -0.57 -9.93 2.12
CA GLU A 6 -0.21 -10.63 3.35
C GLU A 6 1.23 -11.14 3.32
N ILE A 7 1.66 -11.73 2.19
CA ILE A 7 3.06 -12.13 1.97
C ILE A 7 3.98 -10.92 2.07
N LEU A 8 3.71 -9.84 1.32
CA LEU A 8 4.52 -8.63 1.35
C LEU A 8 4.65 -8.11 2.79
N PHE A 9 3.53 -7.95 3.50
CA PHE A 9 3.52 -7.49 4.88
C PHE A 9 4.37 -8.36 5.81
N ASN A 10 4.19 -9.68 5.77
CA ASN A 10 4.96 -10.60 6.61
C ASN A 10 6.45 -10.61 6.27
N THR A 11 6.82 -10.46 4.99
CA THR A 11 8.22 -10.41 4.54
C THR A 11 8.91 -9.09 4.87
N THR A 12 8.17 -8.00 5.00
CA THR A 12 8.74 -6.69 5.32
C THR A 12 8.61 -6.28 6.78
N LYS A 13 7.82 -7.00 7.58
CA LYS A 13 7.51 -6.66 8.98
C LYS A 13 8.76 -6.38 9.82
N THR A 14 8.99 -5.12 10.15
CA THR A 14 10.06 -4.67 11.06
C THR A 14 9.48 -4.25 12.41
N LYS A 15 10.31 -4.18 13.45
CA LYS A 15 9.86 -3.88 14.83
C LYS A 15 9.19 -2.51 14.98
N SER A 16 9.52 -1.54 14.14
CA SER A 16 8.81 -0.26 14.02
C SER A 16 9.39 0.59 12.89
N LEU A 17 8.55 1.30 12.12
CA LEU A 17 9.00 2.37 11.23
C LEU A 17 8.93 3.67 12.04
N ASN A 18 10.04 4.08 12.67
CA ASN A 18 10.04 5.23 13.58
C ASN A 18 10.53 6.52 12.94
N ASN A 19 11.07 6.41 11.73
CA ASN A 19 11.68 7.51 11.03
C ASN A 19 11.51 7.33 9.53
N THR A 20 11.67 8.43 8.80
CA THR A 20 11.57 8.49 7.34
C THR A 20 12.54 7.54 6.63
N GLU A 21 13.70 7.24 7.22
CA GLU A 21 14.71 6.36 6.60
C GLU A 21 14.25 4.89 6.59
N ASP A 22 13.64 4.42 7.68
CA ASP A 22 13.05 3.08 7.77
C ASP A 22 11.95 2.91 6.71
N ILE A 23 11.14 3.96 6.49
CA ILE A 23 10.07 3.96 5.49
C ILE A 23 10.65 3.92 4.07
N LYS A 24 11.70 4.69 3.78
CA LYS A 24 12.41 4.64 2.48
C LYS A 24 13.04 3.28 2.22
N LEU A 25 13.63 2.65 3.23
CA LEU A 25 14.18 1.30 3.13
C LEU A 25 13.08 0.28 2.85
N LEU A 26 11.95 0.38 3.54
CA LEU A 26 10.77 -0.45 3.28
C LEU A 26 10.27 -0.29 1.84
N ILE A 27 10.17 0.94 1.35
CA ILE A 27 9.71 1.23 -0.02
C ILE A 27 10.63 0.61 -1.07
N ASN A 28 11.95 0.78 -0.91
CA ASN A 28 12.92 0.14 -1.79
C ASN A 28 12.82 -1.39 -1.74
N HIS A 29 12.61 -1.95 -0.55
CA HIS A 29 12.44 -3.39 -0.37
C HIS A 29 11.18 -3.90 -1.08
N LEU A 30 10.04 -3.23 -0.91
CA LEU A 30 8.78 -3.55 -1.59
C LEU A 30 8.93 -3.51 -3.12
N TYR A 31 9.59 -2.49 -3.65
CA TYR A 31 9.88 -2.39 -5.08
C TYR A 31 10.74 -3.57 -5.58
N ASN A 32 11.79 -3.93 -4.84
CA ASN A 32 12.67 -5.05 -5.19
C ASN A 32 11.97 -6.41 -5.11
N LEU A 33 10.92 -6.53 -4.27
CA LEU A 33 10.04 -7.71 -4.22
C LEU A 33 9.01 -7.74 -5.36
N GLY A 34 9.01 -6.74 -6.25
CA GLY A 34 8.07 -6.64 -7.36
C GLY A 34 6.66 -6.18 -6.95
N ALA A 35 6.56 -5.44 -5.84
CA ALA A 35 5.31 -4.79 -5.47
C ALA A 35 4.97 -3.67 -6.47
N SER A 36 3.71 -3.57 -6.86
CA SER A 36 3.20 -2.35 -7.52
C SER A 36 3.11 -1.20 -6.51
N MET A 37 2.99 0.03 -6.99
CA MET A 37 2.84 1.18 -6.10
C MET A 37 1.58 1.06 -5.22
N THR A 38 0.48 0.52 -5.78
CA THR A 38 -0.75 0.25 -5.04
C THR A 38 -0.53 -0.76 -3.92
N GLU A 39 0.19 -1.86 -4.18
CA GLU A 39 0.51 -2.86 -3.15
C GLU A 39 1.39 -2.27 -2.05
N ALA A 40 2.37 -1.45 -2.44
CA ALA A 40 3.22 -0.74 -1.49
C ALA A 40 2.42 0.25 -0.62
N TRP A 41 1.51 1.02 -1.21
CA TRP A 41 0.61 1.93 -0.48
C TRP A 41 -0.26 1.17 0.53
N ILE A 42 -0.85 0.03 0.13
CA ILE A 42 -1.65 -0.79 1.03
C ILE A 42 -0.81 -1.31 2.21
N VAL A 43 0.43 -1.73 1.95
CA VAL A 43 1.36 -2.18 3.01
C VAL A 43 1.68 -1.04 3.98
N LEU A 44 1.95 0.17 3.49
CA LEU A 44 2.23 1.35 4.33
C LEU A 44 1.00 1.74 5.17
N TYR A 45 -0.15 1.91 4.51
CA TYR A 45 -1.40 2.35 5.14
C TYR A 45 -1.94 1.30 6.13
N LYS A 46 -2.21 0.07 5.67
CA LYS A 46 -2.82 -0.96 6.53
C LYS A 46 -1.81 -1.66 7.43
N GLY A 47 -0.63 -1.93 6.91
CA GLY A 47 0.38 -2.72 7.61
C GLY A 47 1.12 -1.92 8.69
N TYR A 48 1.49 -0.68 8.38
CA TYR A 48 2.25 0.17 9.28
C TYR A 48 1.47 1.35 9.85
N LYS A 49 0.19 1.50 9.48
CA LYS A 49 -0.70 2.57 9.96
C LYS A 49 -0.15 3.97 9.66
N ILE A 50 0.55 4.09 8.53
CA ILE A 50 0.94 5.39 7.98
C ILE A 50 -0.31 6.06 7.42
N ASP A 51 -0.41 7.38 7.54
CA ASP A 51 -1.53 8.14 6.99
C ASP A 51 -1.63 7.95 5.47
N GLU A 52 -2.85 8.02 4.92
CA GLU A 52 -3.10 7.85 3.48
C GLU A 52 -2.31 8.86 2.64
N PHE A 53 -2.32 10.13 3.04
CA PHE A 53 -1.63 11.20 2.33
C PHE A 53 -0.13 11.08 2.49
N GLU A 54 0.33 10.77 3.71
CA GLU A 54 1.76 10.56 3.98
C GLU A 54 2.32 9.38 3.18
N ALA A 55 1.62 8.24 3.15
CA ALA A 55 2.01 7.08 2.36
C ALA A 55 2.06 7.41 0.86
N GLU A 56 1.11 8.19 0.37
CA GLU A 56 1.11 8.65 -1.02
C GLU A 56 2.30 9.56 -1.33
N GLU A 57 2.53 10.60 -0.52
CA GLU A 57 3.63 11.55 -0.71
C GLU A 57 4.98 10.82 -0.75
N ILE A 58 5.24 9.94 0.22
CA ILE A 58 6.52 9.21 0.28
C ILE A 58 6.69 8.31 -0.95
N LEU A 59 5.62 7.65 -1.42
CA LEU A 59 5.71 6.81 -2.61
C LEU A 59 5.93 7.63 -3.89
N LEU A 60 5.31 8.81 -4.01
CA LEU A 60 5.54 9.72 -5.14
C LEU A 60 6.97 10.28 -5.15
N ASP A 61 7.49 10.65 -3.98
CA ASP A 61 8.86 11.15 -3.81
C ASP A 61 9.92 10.08 -4.11
N SER A 62 9.58 8.78 -4.02
CA SER A 62 10.52 7.68 -4.28
C SER A 62 10.98 7.57 -5.73
N ASN A 63 10.23 8.13 -6.69
CA ASN A 63 10.49 8.03 -8.14
C ASN A 63 10.56 6.59 -8.71
N LEU A 64 10.25 5.56 -7.91
CA LEU A 64 10.36 4.14 -8.29
C LEU A 64 9.25 3.71 -9.27
N TRP A 65 8.04 4.24 -9.08
CA TRP A 65 6.86 3.94 -9.90
C TRP A 65 6.38 5.13 -10.73
N LYS A 66 7.29 6.04 -11.10
CA LYS A 66 6.96 7.29 -11.83
C LYS A 66 6.21 7.10 -13.14
N ASN A 67 6.27 5.91 -13.72
CA ASN A 67 5.62 5.56 -14.97
C ASN A 67 4.20 4.97 -14.78
N GLU A 68 3.80 4.67 -13.55
CA GLU A 68 2.44 4.22 -13.28
C GLU A 68 1.49 5.44 -13.28
N SER A 69 0.26 5.26 -13.77
CA SER A 69 -0.74 6.33 -13.81
C SER A 69 -1.36 6.55 -12.43
N HIS A 70 -1.29 7.77 -11.89
CA HIS A 70 -1.92 8.14 -10.61
C HIS A 70 -3.41 7.77 -10.54
N THR A 71 -4.17 8.07 -11.61
CA THR A 71 -5.60 7.75 -11.69
C THR A 71 -5.85 6.24 -11.68
N PHE A 72 -5.03 5.46 -12.38
CA PHE A 72 -5.13 4.01 -12.37
C PHE A 72 -4.82 3.43 -10.98
N ARG A 73 -3.82 3.98 -10.28
CA ARG A 73 -3.45 3.58 -8.91
C ARG A 73 -4.56 3.82 -7.90
N MET A 74 -5.14 5.03 -7.87
CA MET A 74 -6.22 5.36 -6.93
C MET A 74 -7.48 4.53 -7.19
N HIS A 75 -7.77 4.20 -8.45
CA HIS A 75 -8.85 3.28 -8.78
C HIS A 75 -8.61 1.87 -8.22
N GLN A 76 -7.40 1.33 -8.34
CA GLN A 76 -7.06 0.02 -7.77
C GLN A 76 -7.08 0.01 -6.24
N VAL A 77 -6.61 1.08 -5.59
CA VAL A 77 -6.74 1.25 -4.13
C VAL A 77 -8.20 1.26 -3.72
N ALA A 78 -9.05 2.03 -4.39
CA ALA A 78 -10.47 2.11 -4.08
C ALA A 78 -11.18 0.76 -4.25
N LEU A 79 -10.86 -0.02 -5.30
CA LEU A 79 -11.36 -1.38 -5.46
C LEU A 79 -10.91 -2.29 -4.31
N TYR A 80 -9.62 -2.25 -3.96
CA TYR A 80 -9.08 -3.05 -2.85
C TYR A 80 -9.73 -2.72 -1.50
N LEU A 81 -9.98 -1.43 -1.24
CA LEU A 81 -10.66 -1.00 -0.03
C LEU A 81 -12.12 -1.48 -0.02
N LYS A 82 -12.84 -1.42 -1.15
CA LYS A 82 -14.20 -1.96 -1.26
C LYS A 82 -14.28 -3.48 -1.05
N ASP A 83 -13.26 -4.23 -1.45
CA ASP A 83 -13.25 -5.69 -1.26
C ASP A 83 -12.91 -6.09 0.19
N ASP A 84 -12.09 -5.31 0.91
CA ASP A 84 -11.74 -5.56 2.32
C ASP A 84 -12.77 -4.97 3.31
N PHE A 85 -13.39 -3.83 2.97
CA PHE A 85 -14.63 -3.36 3.59
C PHE A 85 -15.77 -3.95 2.79
N GLY A 86 -16.05 -5.24 2.97
CA GLY A 86 -17.31 -5.79 2.52
C GLY A 86 -18.41 -4.84 2.97
N GLU A 87 -18.97 -4.07 2.05
CA GLU A 87 -20.36 -3.69 2.15
C GLU A 87 -21.05 -5.05 2.26
N THR A 88 -21.28 -5.48 3.51
CA THR A 88 -22.26 -6.50 3.80
C THR A 88 -23.53 -6.01 3.13
N ASP A 89 -23.84 -6.61 1.98
CA ASP A 89 -25.03 -6.41 1.19
C ASP A 89 -26.26 -6.21 2.10
N SER A 90 -27.04 -5.18 1.81
CA SER A 90 -28.41 -5.42 1.36
C SER A 90 -29.02 -4.10 0.89
N ALA A 91 -29.06 -3.92 -0.43
CA ALA A 91 -30.27 -3.35 -1.01
C ALA A 91 -31.40 -4.34 -0.68
N ASP A 92 -32.03 -4.16 0.48
CA ASP A 92 -33.31 -4.80 0.76
C ASP A 92 -34.34 -4.24 -0.23
N LEU A 93 -34.69 -5.10 -1.18
CA LEU A 93 -35.98 -5.28 -1.87
C LEU A 93 -36.64 -4.07 -2.57
#